data_AF-A0A3M6XD82-F1
#
_entry.id   AF-A0A3M6XD82-F1
#
_cell.length_a   1.000
_cell.length_b   1.000
_cell.length_c   1.000
_cell.angle_alpha   90.00
_cell.angle_beta   90.00
_cell.angle_gamma   90.00
#
_symmetry.space_group_name_H-M   'P 1'
#
loop_
_entity.id
_entity.type
_entity.pdbx_description
1 polymer ?
#
loop_
_entity_poly.entity_id
_entity_poly.type
_entity_poly.pdbx_seq_one_letter_code
_entity_poly.pdbx_strand_id
1 'polypeptide(L)'
;MGVDEFPLLSALGLYAADIRGDGNCLFNALSDQIYGHQNEHAAIRSRVINYMREHGDYYKQFIDVHPGGGIRRNPKRKNAGSYSSPASIVPPSEAEIDRVFDSHLQSMARGGTWGDNMEITAFAAAFDVDVKIYQRDFAYMVTGGVDETSKPVAHIAYHVWEHYSSIRNLDGPHTGLPDVSAKVLTPEEEARQKQRLEQTPHVLPWQVDVVSKSLPFLADKPTIKRALEAAKGDINTAVSNLMDAEEYGSDSSQPESSSVERDHDSDDDA
;
A
#
# COMPACT_ATOMS: atom_id res chain seq x y z
N MET A 1 -22.80 -11.58 -8.14
CA MET A 1 -21.56 -12.04 -7.48
C MET A 1 -20.69 -10.82 -7.28
N GLY A 2 -20.25 -10.56 -6.04
CA GLY A 2 -19.38 -9.42 -5.74
C GLY A 2 -18.06 -9.53 -6.51
N VAL A 3 -17.49 -8.38 -6.89
CA VAL A 3 -16.19 -8.35 -7.55
C VAL A 3 -15.13 -8.71 -6.49
N ASP A 4 -14.36 -9.77 -6.77
CA ASP A 4 -13.35 -10.34 -5.87
C ASP A 4 -12.08 -9.48 -5.91
N GLU A 5 -11.63 -8.96 -4.75
CA GLU A 5 -10.40 -8.17 -4.63
C GLU A 5 -9.16 -9.01 -4.96
N PHE A 6 -9.21 -10.32 -4.72
CA PHE A 6 -8.12 -11.25 -4.99
C PHE A 6 -8.60 -12.41 -5.87
N PRO A 7 -8.82 -12.19 -7.18
CA PRO A 7 -9.31 -13.24 -8.06
C PRO A 7 -8.38 -14.46 -8.10
N LEU A 8 -7.08 -14.27 -7.83
CA LEU A 8 -6.09 -15.34 -7.72
C LEU A 8 -6.38 -16.31 -6.58
N LEU A 9 -6.83 -15.83 -5.41
CA LEU A 9 -7.06 -16.67 -4.24
C LEU A 9 -8.18 -17.68 -4.48
N SER A 10 -9.30 -17.21 -5.03
CA SER A 10 -10.46 -18.06 -5.34
C SER A 10 -10.10 -19.23 -6.26
N ALA A 11 -9.24 -19.00 -7.27
CA ALA A 11 -8.77 -20.07 -8.16
C ALA A 11 -7.91 -21.11 -7.43
N LEU A 12 -7.14 -20.66 -6.44
CA LEU A 12 -6.29 -21.53 -5.62
C LEU A 12 -7.04 -22.23 -4.50
N GLY A 13 -8.36 -22.03 -4.37
CA GLY A 13 -9.13 -22.58 -3.26
C GLY A 13 -8.89 -21.85 -1.94
N LEU A 14 -8.49 -20.58 -1.98
CA LEU A 14 -8.09 -19.78 -0.82
C LEU A 14 -8.97 -18.53 -0.67
N TYR A 15 -8.95 -17.92 0.51
CA TYR A 15 -9.52 -16.59 0.75
C TYR A 15 -8.66 -15.78 1.73
N ALA A 16 -8.79 -14.45 1.66
CA ALA A 16 -8.23 -13.53 2.64
C ALA A 16 -9.19 -13.43 3.84
N ALA A 17 -8.72 -13.85 5.01
CA ALA A 17 -9.49 -13.83 6.25
C ALA A 17 -9.48 -12.45 6.92
N ASP A 18 -10.57 -12.11 7.59
CA ASP A 18 -10.71 -10.83 8.28
C ASP A 18 -9.69 -10.66 9.40
N ILE A 19 -8.95 -9.54 9.36
CA ILE A 19 -7.98 -9.15 10.36
C ILE A 19 -8.45 -7.89 11.09
N ARG A 20 -8.15 -7.81 12.39
CA ARG A 20 -8.47 -6.61 13.20
C ARG A 20 -7.81 -5.36 12.61
N GLY A 21 -8.63 -4.34 12.36
CA GLY A 21 -8.22 -3.02 11.88
C GLY A 21 -7.68 -2.09 12.98
N ASP A 22 -6.74 -2.56 13.80
CA ASP A 22 -6.19 -1.84 14.96
C ASP A 22 -4.77 -1.27 14.71
N GLY A 23 -4.34 -1.25 13.44
CA GLY A 23 -2.98 -0.86 13.04
C GLY A 23 -1.92 -1.95 13.26
N ASN A 24 -2.29 -3.14 13.75
CA ASN A 24 -1.39 -4.29 13.89
C ASN A 24 -1.61 -5.35 12.81
N CYS A 25 -2.27 -5.01 11.69
CA CYS A 25 -2.75 -5.95 10.69
C CYS A 25 -1.69 -6.96 10.22
N LEU A 26 -0.46 -6.50 9.90
CA LEU A 26 0.63 -7.40 9.53
C LEU A 26 0.90 -8.46 10.61
N PHE A 27 1.14 -8.02 11.85
CA PHE A 27 1.45 -8.94 12.95
C PHE A 27 0.25 -9.80 13.38
N ASN A 28 -0.98 -9.29 13.22
CA ASN A 28 -2.19 -10.07 13.42
C ASN A 28 -2.33 -11.20 12.37
N ALA A 29 -2.07 -10.89 11.09
CA ALA A 29 -2.09 -11.87 10.01
C ALA A 29 -1.02 -12.94 10.20
N LEU A 30 0.20 -12.54 10.56
CA LEU A 30 1.30 -13.45 10.85
C LEU A 30 1.04 -14.29 12.10
N SER A 31 0.41 -13.72 13.12
CA SER A 31 -0.04 -14.46 14.31
C SER A 31 -1.06 -15.53 13.94
N ASP A 32 -2.02 -15.21 13.08
CA ASP A 32 -2.99 -16.20 12.60
C ASP A 32 -2.32 -17.34 11.83
N GLN A 33 -1.31 -17.04 11.01
CA GLN A 33 -0.56 -18.06 10.26
C GLN A 33 0.25 -19.02 11.15
N ILE A 34 0.90 -18.50 12.20
CA ILE A 34 1.76 -19.34 13.06
C ILE A 34 0.99 -19.99 14.22
N TYR A 35 0.00 -19.29 14.79
CA TYR A 35 -0.68 -19.70 16.03
C TYR A 35 -2.16 -20.01 15.82
N GLY A 36 -2.72 -19.72 14.65
CA GLY A 36 -4.14 -19.95 14.36
C GLY A 36 -5.10 -18.93 14.97
N HIS A 37 -4.55 -17.85 15.52
CA HIS A 37 -5.30 -16.74 16.09
C HIS A 37 -4.48 -15.45 16.06
N GLN A 38 -5.12 -14.29 16.17
CA GLN A 38 -4.47 -12.98 16.03
C GLN A 38 -3.77 -12.47 17.31
N ASN A 39 -3.87 -13.18 18.43
CA ASN A 39 -3.52 -12.66 19.78
C ASN A 39 -2.02 -12.50 20.07
N GLU A 40 -1.11 -13.13 19.30
CA GLU A 40 0.34 -13.06 19.55
C GLU A 40 1.03 -11.91 18.81
N HIS A 41 0.26 -11.02 18.17
CA HIS A 41 0.80 -9.91 17.37
C HIS A 41 1.84 -9.05 18.11
N ALA A 42 1.65 -8.82 19.42
CA ALA A 42 2.59 -8.05 20.23
C ALA A 42 3.92 -8.80 20.44
N ALA A 43 3.86 -10.09 20.76
CA ALA A 43 5.03 -10.93 20.95
C ALA A 43 5.83 -11.08 19.64
N ILE A 44 5.13 -11.27 18.52
CA ILE A 44 5.75 -11.32 17.19
C ILE A 44 6.45 -9.99 16.89
N ARG A 45 5.76 -8.85 17.07
CA ARG A 45 6.33 -7.52 16.87
C ARG A 45 7.62 -7.34 17.66
N SER A 46 7.61 -7.68 18.95
CA SER A 46 8.81 -7.59 19.80
C SER A 46 9.96 -8.46 19.29
N ARG A 47 9.69 -9.71 18.89
CA ARG A 47 10.71 -10.62 18.34
C ARG A 47 11.30 -10.11 17.03
N VAL A 48 10.46 -9.63 16.11
CA VAL A 48 10.88 -9.05 14.83
C VAL A 48 11.80 -7.85 15.05
N ILE A 49 11.43 -6.93 15.94
CA ILE A 49 12.24 -5.73 16.23
C ILE A 49 13.57 -6.08 16.88
N ASN A 50 13.58 -7.05 17.80
CA ASN A 50 14.82 -7.50 18.43
C ASN A 50 15.73 -8.16 17.39
N TYR A 51 15.19 -8.99 16.50
CA TYR A 51 15.94 -9.60 15.41
C TYR A 51 16.55 -8.52 14.49
N MET A 52 15.77 -7.51 14.11
CA MET A 52 16.28 -6.40 13.30
C MET A 52 17.41 -5.65 14.01
N ARG A 53 17.29 -5.42 15.33
CA ARG A 53 18.32 -4.76 16.13
C ARG A 53 19.62 -5.58 16.16
N GLU A 54 19.52 -6.89 16.36
CA GLU A 54 20.65 -7.81 16.39
C GLU A 54 21.34 -7.94 15.03
N HIS A 55 20.60 -7.75 13.94
CA HIS A 55 21.09 -7.83 12.55
C HIS A 55 21.09 -6.45 11.86
N GLY A 56 21.35 -5.39 12.63
CA GLY A 56 21.20 -4.01 12.18
C GLY A 56 21.97 -3.70 10.90
N ASP A 57 23.17 -4.24 10.72
CA ASP A 57 24.03 -3.99 9.55
C ASP A 57 23.38 -4.40 8.22
N TYR A 58 22.53 -5.43 8.25
CA TYR A 58 21.73 -5.83 7.09
C TYR A 58 20.54 -4.89 6.88
N TYR A 59 19.77 -4.61 7.93
CA TYR A 59 18.52 -3.85 7.81
C TYR A 59 18.72 -2.34 7.57
N LYS A 60 19.81 -1.76 8.07
CA LYS A 60 20.18 -0.36 7.84
C LYS A 60 20.32 -0.01 6.36
N GLN A 61 20.62 -0.98 5.50
CA GLN A 61 20.75 -0.80 4.05
C GLN A 61 19.41 -0.46 3.35
N PHE A 62 18.28 -0.77 3.99
CA PHE A 62 16.94 -0.51 3.48
C PHE A 62 16.32 0.76 4.07
N ILE A 63 17.03 1.47 4.96
CA ILE A 63 16.54 2.69 5.59
C ILE A 63 16.76 3.89 4.68
N ASP A 64 15.68 4.62 4.41
CA ASP A 64 15.73 5.88 3.67
C ASP A 64 16.13 7.04 4.60
N VAL A 65 17.36 7.55 4.43
CA VAL A 65 17.88 8.69 5.18
C VAL A 65 17.85 9.92 4.28
N HIS A 66 17.02 10.90 4.63
CA HIS A 66 16.98 12.16 3.89
C HIS A 66 18.10 13.11 4.31
N PRO A 67 18.54 14.01 3.40
CA PRO A 67 19.42 15.12 3.75
C PRO A 67 18.86 15.90 4.97
N GLY A 68 19.69 16.03 6.02
CA GLY A 68 19.25 16.58 7.32
C GLY A 68 18.80 15.51 8.35
N GLY A 69 18.89 14.22 7.99
CA GLY A 69 18.69 13.07 8.88
C GLY A 69 17.24 12.85 9.32
N GLY A 70 16.26 13.49 8.67
CA GLY A 70 14.85 13.28 8.97
C GLY A 70 14.32 11.98 8.35
N ILE A 71 13.39 11.34 9.05
CA ILE A 71 12.55 10.28 8.47
C ILE A 71 11.42 10.96 7.68
N ARG A 72 11.15 10.55 6.43
CA ARG A 72 9.89 10.92 5.78
C ARG A 72 8.74 10.34 6.61
N ARG A 73 7.95 11.21 7.24
CA ARG A 73 6.66 10.82 7.80
C ARG A 73 5.74 10.50 6.62
N ASN A 74 5.60 9.22 6.28
CA ASN A 74 4.73 8.71 5.21
C ASN A 74 5.10 9.27 3.80
N PRO A 75 5.40 8.43 2.79
CA PRO A 75 5.67 8.89 1.42
C PRO A 75 4.57 9.78 0.79
N LYS A 76 3.35 9.79 1.32
CA LYS A 76 2.16 10.28 0.60
C LYS A 76 1.66 11.70 0.89
N ARG A 77 2.26 12.49 1.80
CA ARG A 77 1.99 13.95 1.84
C ARG A 77 3.00 14.70 0.98
N LYS A 78 2.76 14.76 -0.33
CA LYS A 78 3.36 15.76 -1.21
C LYS A 78 2.80 17.13 -0.84
N ASN A 79 3.34 17.77 0.19
CA ASN A 79 3.37 19.22 0.16
C ASN A 79 4.48 19.58 -0.83
N ALA A 80 4.07 20.06 -2.01
CA ALA A 80 4.94 20.59 -3.04
C ALA A 80 5.64 21.87 -2.54
N GLY A 81 6.64 21.68 -1.70
CA GLY A 81 7.71 22.64 -1.45
C GLY A 81 8.99 22.04 -2.01
N SER A 82 9.10 22.01 -3.34
CA SER A 82 10.34 21.64 -4.03
C SER A 82 11.41 22.69 -3.70
N TYR A 83 12.15 22.47 -2.61
CA TYR A 83 13.48 23.05 -2.51
C TYR A 83 14.34 22.34 -3.56
N SER A 84 14.38 22.92 -4.75
CA SER A 84 15.48 22.72 -5.69
C SER A 84 16.74 23.31 -5.05
N SER A 85 17.35 22.56 -4.14
CA SER A 85 18.74 22.81 -3.74
C SER A 85 19.64 22.06 -4.71
N PRO A 86 20.59 22.75 -5.37
CA PRO A 86 21.45 22.12 -6.35
C PRO A 86 22.34 21.06 -5.71
N ALA A 87 22.54 19.99 -6.47
CA ALA A 87 23.18 18.74 -6.10
C ALA A 87 24.51 18.91 -5.34
N SER A 88 24.46 18.54 -4.07
CA SER A 88 25.53 17.82 -3.38
C SER A 88 24.85 16.75 -2.55
N ILE A 89 24.51 15.62 -3.19
CA ILE A 89 24.00 14.44 -2.46
C ILE A 89 25.21 13.85 -1.74
N VAL A 90 25.53 14.40 -0.57
CA VAL A 90 26.47 13.77 0.34
C VAL A 90 25.76 12.50 0.84
N PRO A 91 26.35 11.31 0.67
CA PRO A 91 25.77 10.10 1.23
C PRO A 91 25.65 10.27 2.75
N PRO A 92 24.56 9.78 3.36
CA PRO A 92 24.36 9.90 4.80
C PRO A 92 25.51 9.22 5.54
N SER A 93 25.94 9.85 6.64
CA SER A 93 26.94 9.25 7.52
C SER A 93 26.36 8.01 8.22
N GLU A 94 27.24 7.09 8.63
CA GLU A 94 26.84 5.90 9.40
C GLU A 94 26.07 6.28 10.67
N ALA A 95 26.48 7.33 11.36
CA ALA A 95 25.79 7.83 12.54
C ALA A 95 24.37 8.37 12.24
N GLU A 96 24.14 8.95 11.06
CA GLU A 96 22.78 9.36 10.64
C GLU A 96 21.91 8.16 10.32
N ILE A 97 22.47 7.15 9.64
CA ILE A 97 21.79 5.88 9.35
C ILE A 97 21.39 5.19 10.65
N ASP A 98 22.32 5.07 11.60
CA ASP A 98 22.08 4.46 12.92
C ASP A 98 20.96 5.18 13.66
N ARG A 99 21.00 6.51 13.71
CA ARG A 99 19.95 7.30 14.37
C ARG A 99 18.57 7.10 13.76
N VAL A 100 18.50 7.08 12.43
CA VAL A 100 17.23 6.88 11.70
C VAL A 100 16.72 5.46 11.91
N PHE A 101 17.60 4.46 11.87
CA PHE A 101 17.27 3.06 12.12
C PHE A 101 16.76 2.84 13.55
N ASP A 102 17.45 3.38 14.56
CA ASP A 102 17.00 3.31 15.95
C ASP A 102 15.64 3.98 16.15
N SER A 103 15.41 5.13 15.52
CA SER A 103 14.11 5.80 15.55
C SER A 103 13.04 4.98 14.83
N HIS A 104 13.36 4.28 13.73
CA HIS A 104 12.45 3.36 13.08
C HIS A 104 12.05 2.22 14.02
N LEU A 105 13.02 1.56 14.65
CA LEU A 105 12.75 0.47 15.60
C LEU A 105 11.93 0.93 16.81
N GLN A 106 12.21 2.12 17.35
CA GLN A 106 11.42 2.71 18.44
C GLN A 106 9.98 3.00 18.03
N SER A 107 9.76 3.46 16.80
CA SER A 107 8.43 3.67 16.25
C SER A 107 7.71 2.33 16.02
N MET A 108 8.39 1.36 15.41
CA MET A 108 7.87 0.03 15.13
C MET A 108 7.52 -0.75 16.40
N ALA A 109 8.19 -0.47 17.53
CA ALA A 109 7.88 -1.08 18.83
C ALA A 109 6.53 -0.65 19.40
N ARG A 110 5.97 0.47 18.93
CA ARG A 110 4.66 0.94 19.37
C ARG A 110 3.55 0.12 18.70
N GLY A 111 2.61 -0.37 19.49
CA GLY A 111 1.40 -1.00 18.97
C GLY A 111 0.65 -0.03 18.04
N GLY A 112 0.11 -0.56 16.94
CA GLY A 112 -0.58 0.22 15.92
C GLY A 112 0.34 0.83 14.85
N THR A 113 1.67 0.76 14.98
CA THR A 113 2.58 1.14 13.90
C THR A 113 2.56 0.09 12.79
N TRP A 114 2.35 0.53 11.55
CA TRP A 114 2.26 -0.36 10.39
C TRP A 114 3.63 -0.90 10.03
N GLY A 115 3.72 -2.22 9.81
CA GLY A 115 4.91 -2.87 9.28
C GLY A 115 4.79 -3.09 7.77
N ASP A 116 5.95 -3.27 7.12
CA ASP A 116 6.04 -3.47 5.67
C ASP A 116 7.07 -4.57 5.34
N ASN A 117 7.57 -4.60 4.10
CA ASN A 117 8.52 -5.58 3.59
C ASN A 117 9.77 -5.79 4.48
N MET A 118 10.24 -4.75 5.17
CA MET A 118 11.39 -4.88 6.07
C MET A 118 11.05 -5.74 7.29
N GLU A 119 9.90 -5.51 7.93
CA GLU A 119 9.40 -6.35 9.02
C GLU A 119 9.01 -7.76 8.55
N ILE A 120 8.51 -7.92 7.32
CA ILE A 120 8.22 -9.25 6.73
C ILE A 120 9.51 -10.04 6.55
N THR A 121 10.57 -9.42 6.02
CA THR A 121 11.88 -10.07 5.84
C THR A 121 12.49 -10.44 7.18
N ALA A 122 12.40 -9.56 8.16
CA ALA A 122 12.84 -9.84 9.53
C ALA A 122 12.01 -10.92 10.21
N PHE A 123 10.71 -10.96 9.99
CA PHE A 123 9.86 -12.04 10.49
C PHE A 123 10.23 -13.39 9.87
N ALA A 124 10.37 -13.46 8.55
CA ALA A 124 10.73 -14.67 7.84
C ALA A 124 12.02 -15.28 8.41
N ALA A 125 13.04 -14.44 8.59
CA ALA A 125 14.31 -14.87 9.17
C ALA A 125 14.22 -15.19 10.67
N ALA A 126 13.55 -14.35 11.47
CA ALA A 126 13.45 -14.53 12.92
C ALA A 126 12.66 -15.78 13.33
N PHE A 127 11.70 -16.22 12.51
CA PHE A 127 10.85 -17.37 12.77
C PHE A 127 11.23 -18.62 11.96
N ASP A 128 12.23 -18.53 11.09
CA ASP A 128 12.64 -19.59 10.18
C ASP A 128 11.47 -20.11 9.30
N VAL A 129 10.75 -19.17 8.71
CA VAL A 129 9.59 -19.42 7.83
C VAL A 129 9.74 -18.64 6.54
N ASP A 130 9.17 -19.16 5.46
CA ASP A 130 8.98 -18.38 4.25
C ASP A 130 7.63 -17.64 4.32
N VAL A 131 7.54 -16.46 3.73
CA VAL A 131 6.29 -15.70 3.67
C VAL A 131 5.88 -15.53 2.23
N LYS A 132 4.72 -16.08 1.87
CA LYS A 132 4.10 -15.90 0.55
C LYS A 132 3.07 -14.79 0.62
N ILE A 133 3.33 -13.71 -0.11
CA ILE A 133 2.49 -12.52 -0.15
C ILE A 133 1.68 -12.52 -1.44
N TYR A 134 0.36 -12.50 -1.30
CA TYR A 134 -0.60 -12.43 -2.39
C TYR A 134 -1.06 -10.98 -2.58
N GLN A 135 -0.88 -10.47 -3.78
CA GLN A 135 -1.57 -9.27 -4.24
C GLN A 135 -2.66 -9.68 -5.23
N ARG A 136 -3.41 -8.70 -5.73
CA ARG A 136 -4.51 -8.93 -6.68
C ARG A 136 -4.11 -9.80 -7.88
N ASP A 137 -2.99 -9.46 -8.51
CA ASP A 137 -2.59 -10.02 -9.82
C ASP A 137 -1.44 -11.04 -9.74
N PHE A 138 -0.66 -11.00 -8.66
CA PHE A 138 0.54 -11.83 -8.50
C PHE A 138 0.76 -12.20 -7.04
N ALA A 139 1.59 -13.22 -6.82
CA ALA A 139 2.11 -13.55 -5.51
C ALA A 139 3.63 -13.71 -5.60
N TYR A 140 4.33 -13.30 -4.55
CA TYR A 140 5.78 -13.45 -4.42
C TYR A 140 6.13 -14.01 -3.05
N MET A 141 7.38 -14.46 -2.89
CA MET A 141 7.86 -15.11 -1.68
C MET A 141 9.04 -14.34 -1.12
N VAL A 142 9.04 -14.17 0.20
CA VAL A 142 10.17 -13.68 0.98
C VAL A 142 10.71 -14.87 1.77
N THR A 143 11.97 -15.23 1.54
CA THR A 143 12.57 -16.40 2.17
C THR A 143 13.18 -16.07 3.54
N GLY A 144 13.03 -16.97 4.49
CA GLY A 144 13.56 -16.80 5.85
C GLY A 144 15.04 -17.15 6.00
N GLY A 145 15.77 -17.36 4.91
CA GLY A 145 17.18 -17.73 4.92
C GLY A 145 17.64 -18.36 3.60
N VAL A 146 18.90 -18.80 3.57
CA VAL A 146 19.56 -19.41 2.40
C VAL A 146 19.58 -20.94 2.43
N ASP A 147 19.17 -21.56 3.53
CA ASP A 147 19.18 -23.01 3.67
C ASP A 147 18.16 -23.66 2.71
N GLU A 148 18.58 -24.68 1.97
CA GLU A 148 17.73 -25.43 1.03
C GLU A 148 16.70 -26.35 1.71
N THR A 149 16.62 -26.34 3.05
CA THR A 149 15.64 -27.14 3.79
C THR A 149 14.23 -26.56 3.60
N SER A 150 13.26 -27.44 3.35
CA SER A 150 11.85 -27.04 3.23
C SER A 150 11.37 -26.37 4.53
N LYS A 151 11.11 -25.07 4.48
CA LYS A 151 10.58 -24.28 5.61
C LYS A 151 9.05 -24.26 5.59
N PRO A 152 8.38 -24.09 6.74
CA PRO A 152 6.96 -23.76 6.77
C PRO A 152 6.71 -22.43 6.04
N VAL A 153 5.55 -22.31 5.38
CA VAL A 153 5.19 -21.10 4.64
C VAL A 153 4.01 -20.42 5.32
N ALA A 154 4.18 -19.16 5.70
CA ALA A 154 3.09 -18.27 6.11
C ALA A 154 2.50 -17.58 4.86
N HIS A 155 1.18 -17.59 4.73
CA HIS A 155 0.47 -17.01 3.59
C HIS A 155 -0.30 -15.76 4.03
N ILE A 156 0.01 -14.61 3.42
CA ILE A 156 -0.68 -13.34 3.70
C ILE A 156 -1.12 -12.65 2.40
N ALA A 157 -2.19 -11.87 2.45
CA ALA A 157 -2.61 -10.98 1.36
C ALA A 157 -2.28 -9.52 1.71
N TYR A 158 -1.87 -8.74 0.70
CA TYR A 158 -1.72 -7.29 0.83
C TYR A 158 -2.77 -6.57 -0.03
N HIS A 159 -3.59 -5.77 0.64
CA HIS A 159 -4.70 -5.03 0.03
C HIS A 159 -4.24 -3.65 -0.48
N VAL A 160 -4.96 -3.11 -1.48
CA VAL A 160 -4.68 -1.79 -2.06
C VAL A 160 -4.85 -0.67 -1.03
N TRP A 161 -5.66 -0.89 0.00
CA TRP A 161 -5.92 0.05 1.08
C TRP A 161 -4.96 -0.11 2.28
N GLU A 162 -3.76 -0.65 2.03
CA GLU A 162 -2.65 -0.74 3.00
C GLU A 162 -2.99 -1.62 4.22
N HIS A 163 -3.54 -2.79 3.94
CA HIS A 163 -3.91 -3.78 4.95
C HIS A 163 -3.34 -5.15 4.62
N TYR A 164 -3.10 -5.93 5.67
CA TYR A 164 -2.68 -7.31 5.56
C TYR A 164 -3.75 -8.24 6.10
N SER A 165 -4.06 -9.28 5.33
CA SER A 165 -4.93 -10.37 5.75
C SER A 165 -4.18 -11.69 5.82
N SER A 166 -4.61 -12.57 6.72
CA SER A 166 -4.17 -13.96 6.74
C SER A 166 -4.85 -14.71 5.60
N ILE A 167 -4.17 -15.67 4.95
CA ILE A 167 -4.79 -16.51 3.92
C ILE A 167 -5.23 -17.85 4.53
N ARG A 168 -6.44 -18.30 4.18
CA ARG A 168 -6.97 -19.60 4.62
C ARG A 168 -7.60 -20.37 3.47
N ASN A 169 -7.78 -21.67 3.66
CA ASN A 169 -8.44 -22.55 2.70
C ASN A 169 -9.96 -22.27 2.67
N LEU A 170 -10.55 -22.21 1.47
CA LEU A 170 -12.01 -22.12 1.30
C LEU A 170 -12.75 -23.31 1.90
N ASP A 171 -12.13 -24.49 1.87
CA ASP A 171 -12.71 -25.74 2.37
C ASP A 171 -12.42 -25.96 3.87
N GLY A 172 -11.74 -25.00 4.53
CA GLY A 172 -11.34 -25.05 5.93
C GLY A 172 -9.97 -25.71 6.17
N PRO A 173 -9.48 -25.70 7.43
CA PRO A 173 -10.14 -25.19 8.62
C PRO A 173 -10.21 -23.64 8.68
N HIS A 174 -11.35 -23.10 9.15
CA HIS A 174 -11.57 -21.65 9.29
C HIS A 174 -11.16 -21.10 10.67
N THR A 175 -10.82 -21.99 11.60
CA THR A 175 -10.37 -21.67 12.96
C THR A 175 -9.19 -22.59 13.32
N GLY A 176 -8.40 -22.22 14.34
CA GLY A 176 -7.18 -22.97 14.66
C GLY A 176 -6.09 -22.71 13.63
N LEU A 177 -5.17 -23.64 13.41
CA LEU A 177 -4.09 -23.45 12.44
C LEU A 177 -4.66 -23.38 11.00
N PRO A 178 -4.19 -22.46 10.12
CA PRO A 178 -4.73 -22.33 8.78
C PRO A 178 -4.46 -23.50 7.83
N ASP A 179 -3.35 -24.23 8.02
CA ASP A 179 -2.91 -25.38 7.21
C ASP A 179 -3.11 -25.17 5.70
N VAL A 180 -2.62 -24.03 5.19
CA VAL A 180 -2.89 -23.56 3.83
C VAL A 180 -2.37 -24.56 2.79
N SER A 181 -3.26 -25.01 1.91
CA SER A 181 -2.97 -25.92 0.81
C SER A 181 -3.53 -25.35 -0.49
N ALA A 182 -2.73 -24.53 -1.16
CA ALA A 182 -3.10 -23.94 -2.46
C ALA A 182 -3.30 -25.04 -3.51
N LYS A 183 -4.42 -24.98 -4.24
CA LYS A 183 -4.69 -25.88 -5.37
C LYS A 183 -3.65 -25.66 -6.47
N VAL A 184 -3.06 -26.75 -6.95
CA VAL A 184 -2.18 -26.73 -8.13
C VAL A 184 -3.06 -26.56 -9.37
N LEU A 185 -2.83 -25.49 -10.12
CA LEU A 185 -3.56 -25.23 -11.35
C LEU A 185 -2.90 -25.96 -12.51
N THR A 186 -3.71 -26.55 -13.39
CA THR A 186 -3.24 -27.03 -14.68
C THR A 186 -2.87 -25.87 -15.60
N PRO A 187 -2.02 -26.07 -16.63
CA PRO A 187 -1.68 -24.99 -17.58
C PRO A 187 -2.89 -24.34 -18.25
N GLU A 188 -3.96 -25.11 -18.48
CA GLU A 188 -5.23 -24.60 -19.02
C GLU A 188 -5.95 -23.70 -18.01
N GLU A 189 -6.00 -24.10 -16.74
CA GLU A 189 -6.58 -23.30 -15.65
C GLU A 189 -5.77 -22.03 -15.39
N GLU A 190 -4.43 -22.10 -15.47
CA GLU A 190 -3.54 -20.94 -15.37
C GLU A 190 -3.82 -19.94 -16.51
N ALA A 191 -3.95 -20.42 -17.75
CA ALA A 191 -4.27 -19.58 -18.90
C ALA A 191 -5.66 -18.92 -18.75
N ARG A 192 -6.67 -19.69 -18.34
CA ARG A 192 -8.01 -19.18 -18.06
C ARG A 192 -7.99 -18.14 -16.93
N GLN A 193 -7.20 -18.39 -15.89
CA GLN A 193 -7.08 -17.47 -14.77
C GLN A 193 -6.38 -16.17 -15.17
N LYS A 194 -5.32 -16.25 -16.00
CA LYS A 194 -4.66 -15.06 -16.55
C LYS A 194 -5.64 -14.21 -17.37
N GLN A 195 -6.42 -14.84 -18.25
CA GLN A 195 -7.45 -14.14 -19.02
C GLN A 195 -8.53 -13.51 -18.13
N ARG A 196 -8.96 -14.22 -17.07
CA ARG A 196 -9.92 -13.69 -16.09
C ARG A 196 -9.36 -12.50 -15.32
N LEU A 197 -8.08 -12.54 -14.91
CA LEU A 197 -7.41 -11.43 -14.23
C LEU A 197 -7.36 -10.18 -15.12
N GLU A 198 -6.99 -10.33 -16.40
CA GLU A 198 -6.95 -9.23 -17.38
C GLU A 198 -8.33 -8.58 -17.60
N GLN A 199 -9.41 -9.36 -17.51
CA GLN A 199 -10.79 -8.87 -17.65
C GLN A 199 -11.39 -8.33 -16.34
N THR A 200 -10.79 -8.64 -15.20
CA THR A 200 -11.31 -8.20 -13.90
C THR A 200 -11.02 -6.70 -13.75
N PRO A 201 -12.04 -5.85 -13.47
CA PRO A 201 -11.81 -4.43 -13.22
C PRO A 201 -10.90 -4.20 -12.01
N HIS A 202 -10.00 -3.23 -12.09
CA HIS A 202 -9.19 -2.79 -10.94
C HIS A 202 -10.03 -2.03 -9.91
N VAL A 203 -11.12 -1.40 -10.36
CA VAL A 203 -11.98 -0.57 -9.53
C VAL A 203 -13.20 -1.36 -9.10
N LEU A 204 -13.35 -1.53 -7.79
CA LEU A 204 -14.49 -2.16 -7.15
C LEU A 204 -15.60 -1.13 -6.91
N PRO A 205 -16.89 -1.51 -6.99
CA PRO A 205 -18.01 -0.58 -6.80
C PRO A 205 -17.96 0.20 -5.48
N TRP A 206 -17.51 -0.46 -4.40
CA TRP A 206 -17.40 0.17 -3.09
C TRP A 206 -16.38 1.32 -3.07
N GLN A 207 -15.33 1.27 -3.89
CA GLN A 207 -14.30 2.33 -3.94
C GLN A 207 -14.90 3.63 -4.48
N VAL A 208 -15.73 3.53 -5.52
CA VAL A 208 -16.47 4.67 -6.07
C VAL A 208 -17.44 5.24 -5.04
N ASP A 209 -18.17 4.37 -4.34
CA ASP A 209 -19.13 4.80 -3.32
C ASP A 209 -18.45 5.43 -2.09
N VAL A 210 -17.29 4.94 -1.67
CA VAL A 210 -16.50 5.53 -0.58
C VAL A 210 -16.05 6.93 -0.97
N VAL A 211 -15.40 7.11 -2.13
CA VAL A 211 -14.94 8.43 -2.57
C VAL A 211 -16.12 9.40 -2.74
N SER A 212 -17.20 8.95 -3.39
CA SER A 212 -18.39 9.77 -3.62
C SER A 212 -19.09 10.21 -2.33
N LYS A 213 -19.09 9.38 -1.28
CA LYS A 213 -19.68 9.73 0.02
C LYS A 213 -18.75 10.62 0.86
N SER A 214 -17.45 10.35 0.83
CA SER A 214 -16.46 11.09 1.62
C SER A 214 -16.14 12.46 1.04
N LEU A 215 -16.18 12.59 -0.29
CA LEU A 215 -15.86 13.81 -1.04
C LEU A 215 -16.98 14.12 -2.06
N PRO A 216 -18.22 14.41 -1.59
CA PRO A 216 -19.39 14.54 -2.46
C PRO A 216 -19.31 15.72 -3.43
N PHE A 217 -18.42 16.69 -3.16
CA PHE A 217 -18.24 17.89 -3.97
C PHE A 217 -17.08 17.79 -4.97
N LEU A 218 -16.24 16.74 -4.89
CA LEU A 218 -15.01 16.65 -5.69
C LEU A 218 -15.28 16.30 -7.16
N ALA A 219 -16.19 15.37 -7.42
CA ALA A 219 -16.49 14.91 -8.79
C ALA A 219 -17.76 14.04 -8.82
N ASP A 220 -18.36 13.90 -10.00
CA ASP A 220 -19.43 12.95 -10.22
C ASP A 220 -18.91 11.49 -10.25
N LYS A 221 -19.80 10.51 -10.00
CA LYS A 221 -19.41 9.08 -9.95
C LYS A 221 -18.66 8.59 -11.21
N PRO A 222 -19.05 8.97 -12.45
CA PRO A 222 -18.29 8.62 -13.65
C PRO A 222 -16.86 9.14 -13.66
N THR A 223 -16.62 10.38 -13.21
CA THR A 223 -15.28 10.96 -13.15
C THR A 223 -14.44 10.34 -12.05
N ILE A 224 -15.04 10.08 -10.87
CA ILE A 224 -14.40 9.30 -9.79
C ILE A 224 -13.97 7.92 -10.30
N LYS A 225 -14.84 7.20 -11.01
CA LYS A 225 -14.52 5.89 -11.57
C LYS A 225 -13.34 5.94 -12.53
N ARG A 226 -13.32 6.91 -13.46
CA ARG A 226 -12.21 7.10 -14.40
C ARG A 226 -10.89 7.40 -13.70
N ALA A 227 -10.91 8.25 -12.67
CA ALA A 227 -9.72 8.56 -11.88
C ALA A 227 -9.21 7.33 -11.11
N LEU A 228 -10.12 6.55 -10.52
CA LEU A 228 -9.77 5.27 -9.88
C LEU A 228 -9.22 4.26 -10.88
N GLU A 229 -9.76 4.19 -12.11
CA GLU A 229 -9.26 3.30 -13.15
C GLU A 229 -7.84 3.70 -13.57
N ALA A 230 -7.59 5.00 -13.78
CA ALA A 230 -6.26 5.54 -14.07
C ALA A 230 -5.25 5.29 -12.93
N ALA A 231 -5.72 5.31 -11.69
CA ALA A 231 -4.94 4.99 -10.49
C ALA A 231 -4.91 3.49 -10.15
N LYS A 232 -5.44 2.61 -11.00
CA LYS A 232 -5.54 1.16 -10.76
C LYS A 232 -6.18 0.77 -9.43
N GLY A 233 -7.16 1.55 -8.98
CA GLY A 233 -7.90 1.36 -7.74
C GLY A 233 -7.26 2.02 -6.51
N ASP A 234 -6.11 2.69 -6.63
CA ASP A 234 -5.54 3.46 -5.52
C ASP A 234 -6.39 4.73 -5.26
N ILE A 235 -7.17 4.70 -4.18
CA ILE A 235 -8.09 5.79 -3.82
C ILE A 235 -7.34 7.10 -3.58
N ASN A 236 -6.19 7.05 -2.91
CA ASN A 236 -5.45 8.26 -2.56
C ASN A 236 -4.90 8.95 -3.81
N THR A 237 -4.30 8.16 -4.70
CA THR A 237 -3.77 8.65 -5.98
C THR A 237 -4.89 9.20 -6.84
N ALA A 238 -6.04 8.52 -6.91
CA ALA A 238 -7.20 9.00 -7.65
C ALA A 238 -7.72 10.33 -7.10
N VAL A 239 -7.85 10.46 -5.78
CA VAL A 239 -8.32 11.70 -5.12
C VAL A 239 -7.32 12.85 -5.32
N SER A 240 -6.02 12.60 -5.15
CA SER A 240 -4.98 13.61 -5.41
C SER A 240 -5.03 14.10 -6.86
N ASN A 241 -5.11 13.19 -7.83
CA ASN A 241 -5.19 13.56 -9.25
C ASN A 241 -6.45 14.38 -9.57
N LEU A 242 -7.58 14.09 -8.91
CA LEU A 242 -8.82 14.85 -9.08
C LEU A 242 -8.70 16.27 -8.51
N MET A 243 -8.11 16.42 -7.32
CA MET A 243 -7.89 17.72 -6.70
C MET A 243 -6.94 18.60 -7.52
N ASP A 244 -5.85 18.03 -8.03
CA ASP A 244 -4.91 18.75 -8.90
C ASP A 244 -5.61 19.22 -10.20
N ALA A 245 -6.52 18.40 -10.75
CA ALA A 245 -7.26 18.75 -11.97
C ALA A 245 -8.27 19.90 -11.78
N GLU A 246 -8.85 20.05 -10.58
CA GLU A 246 -9.70 21.20 -10.26
C GLU A 246 -8.89 22.51 -10.14
N GLU A 247 -7.68 22.44 -9.57
CA GLU A 247 -6.82 23.61 -9.34
C GLU A 247 -6.29 24.21 -10.65
N TYR A 248 -5.95 23.38 -11.64
CA TYR A 248 -5.51 23.84 -12.97
C TYR A 248 -6.66 24.12 -13.95
N GLY A 249 -7.89 23.70 -13.64
CA GLY A 249 -9.08 23.92 -14.47
C GLY A 249 -9.69 25.32 -14.35
N SER A 250 -9.26 26.12 -13.37
CA SER A 250 -9.81 27.45 -13.11
C SER A 250 -9.07 28.60 -13.81
N ASP A 251 -8.01 28.35 -14.57
CA ASP A 251 -7.13 29.41 -15.13
C ASP A 251 -7.32 29.66 -16.64
N SER A 252 -8.42 29.19 -17.25
CA SER A 252 -8.74 29.47 -18.66
C SER A 252 -9.99 30.34 -18.82
N SER A 253 -9.94 31.60 -18.37
CA SER A 253 -10.78 32.65 -18.96
C SER A 253 -9.98 33.37 -20.05
N GLN A 254 -10.26 33.06 -21.31
CA GLN A 254 -9.79 33.90 -22.42
C GLN A 254 -10.37 35.31 -22.29
N PRO A 255 -9.64 36.37 -22.68
CA PRO A 255 -10.17 37.72 -22.68
C PRO A 255 -11.11 37.88 -23.88
N GLU A 256 -12.41 37.98 -23.64
CA GLU A 256 -13.34 38.45 -24.66
C GLU A 256 -13.03 39.92 -24.97
N SER A 257 -12.58 40.13 -26.20
CA SER A 257 -12.47 41.42 -26.86
C SER A 257 -13.87 42.04 -27.00
N SER A 258 -14.21 43.02 -26.17
CA SER A 258 -15.37 43.89 -26.43
C SER A 258 -14.90 45.27 -26.92
N SER A 259 -14.92 45.43 -28.24
CA SER A 259 -14.85 46.71 -28.94
C SER A 259 -16.10 47.52 -28.57
N VAL A 260 -15.93 48.62 -27.84
CA VAL A 260 -16.96 49.65 -27.67
C VAL A 260 -16.35 50.96 -28.15
N GLU A 261 -16.76 51.35 -29.35
CA GLU A 261 -16.59 52.70 -29.88
C GLU A 261 -17.25 53.69 -28.93
N ARG A 262 -16.51 54.71 -28.48
CA ARG A 262 -17.09 55.85 -27.77
C ARG A 262 -17.03 57.04 -28.71
N ASP A 263 -18.21 57.50 -29.08
CA ASP A 263 -18.42 58.77 -29.75
C ASP A 263 -17.86 59.92 -28.91
N HIS A 264 -17.18 60.84 -29.59
CA HIS A 264 -16.75 62.12 -29.02
C HIS A 264 -17.94 63.08 -29.05
N ASP A 265 -18.61 63.24 -27.89
CA ASP A 265 -19.45 64.41 -27.65
C ASP A 265 -18.55 65.61 -27.36
N SER A 266 -18.68 66.61 -28.23
CA SER A 266 -18.21 67.97 -28.10
C SER A 266 -18.99 68.70 -27.01
N ASP A 267 -18.31 69.40 -26.11
CA ASP A 267 -18.82 70.64 -25.54
C ASP A 267 -17.66 71.62 -25.30
N ASP A 268 -17.83 72.78 -25.92
CA ASP A 268 -17.07 74.03 -25.76
C ASP A 268 -17.38 74.65 -24.38
N ASP A 269 -16.36 75.22 -23.73
CA ASP A 269 -16.38 76.59 -23.15
C ASP A 269 -15.21 76.80 -22.17
N ALA A 270 -14.16 77.51 -22.65
CA ALA A 270 -13.49 78.67 -22.04
C ALA A 270 -12.12 78.95 -22.68
#